data_AF-A0A2W7AIX9-F1
#
_entry.id   AF-A0A2W7AIX9-F1
#
_cell.length_a   1.000
_cell.length_b   1.000
_cell.length_c   1.000
_cell.angle_alpha   90.00
_cell.angle_beta   90.00
_cell.angle_gamma   90.00
#
_symmetry.space_group_name_H-M   'P 1'
#
loop_
_entity.id
_entity.type
_entity.pdbx_description
1 polymer ?
#
loop_
_entity_poly.entity_id
_entity_poly.type
_entity_poly.pdbx_seq_one_letter_code
_entity_poly.pdbx_strand_id
1 'polypeptide(L)'
;MTQETNFGVDLNGDKLVGARNVISYVPYESFGNTKLVKDATDLLYAQVGNNAPISIKYQGNQISTASFAGWQTIAVENVNGQNQVLWKNASTNEAIVWNTD
;
A
#
# COMPACT_ATOMS: atom_id res chain seq x y z
N MET A 1 24.59 -3.35 0.10
CA MET A 1 24.05 -2.02 -0.26
C MET A 1 25.00 -1.16 -1.08
N THR A 2 25.87 -0.34 -0.49
CA THR A 2 26.62 0.68 -1.26
C THR A 2 27.57 0.05 -2.28
N GLN A 3 28.16 -1.11 -1.96
CA GLN A 3 28.95 -1.87 -2.92
C GLN A 3 28.10 -2.50 -4.03
N GLU A 4 26.91 -3.04 -3.72
CA GLU A 4 26.01 -3.56 -4.76
C GLU A 4 25.68 -2.46 -5.77
N THR A 5 25.30 -1.27 -5.31
CA THR A 5 25.03 -0.10 -6.17
C THR A 5 26.24 0.35 -6.98
N ASN A 6 27.44 0.39 -6.39
CA ASN A 6 28.66 0.81 -7.08
C ASN A 6 29.11 -0.18 -8.17
N PHE A 7 28.82 -1.47 -7.99
CA PHE A 7 29.30 -2.54 -8.87
C PHE A 7 28.20 -3.16 -9.73
N GLY A 8 26.93 -2.79 -9.54
CA GLY A 8 25.81 -3.34 -10.32
C GLY A 8 25.52 -4.82 -10.05
N VAL A 9 25.90 -5.33 -8.88
CA VAL A 9 25.80 -6.76 -8.51
C VAL A 9 24.89 -6.96 -7.31
N ASP A 10 24.19 -8.09 -7.25
CA ASP A 10 23.46 -8.57 -6.07
C ASP A 10 24.39 -9.46 -5.24
N LEU A 11 24.76 -9.01 -4.04
CA LEU A 11 25.69 -9.73 -3.16
C LEU A 11 24.96 -10.53 -2.07
N ASN A 12 23.68 -10.24 -1.84
CA ASN A 12 22.92 -10.77 -0.72
C ASN A 12 21.81 -11.77 -1.13
N GLY A 13 21.57 -11.91 -2.45
CA GLY A 13 20.68 -12.91 -3.02
C GLY A 13 19.20 -12.53 -3.00
N ASP A 14 18.87 -11.25 -2.76
CA ASP A 14 17.50 -10.75 -2.78
C ASP A 14 16.99 -10.33 -4.17
N LYS A 15 17.82 -10.54 -5.20
CA LYS A 15 17.59 -10.21 -6.62
C LYS A 15 17.48 -8.71 -6.88
N LEU A 16 18.02 -7.87 -6.01
CA LEU A 16 18.07 -6.42 -6.15
C LEU A 16 19.52 -5.92 -6.04
N VAL A 17 19.78 -4.75 -6.62
CA VAL A 17 21.07 -4.07 -6.51
C VAL A 17 20.92 -2.87 -5.57
N GLY A 18 21.73 -2.82 -4.51
CA GLY A 18 21.53 -1.94 -3.36
C GLY A 18 20.67 -2.64 -2.30
N ALA A 19 20.29 -1.99 -1.20
CA ALA A 19 19.20 -2.56 -0.41
C ALA A 19 17.88 -2.08 -0.94
N ARG A 20 16.95 -3.00 -0.76
CA ARG A 20 15.62 -2.73 -0.30
C ARG A 20 15.62 -1.56 0.70
N ASN A 21 15.12 -0.42 0.24
CA ASN A 21 14.52 0.57 1.12
C ASN A 21 13.29 -0.12 1.71
N VAL A 22 13.50 -0.93 2.76
CA VAL A 22 12.42 -1.68 3.40
C VAL A 22 11.64 -0.68 4.21
N ILE A 23 10.74 0.01 3.54
CA ILE A 23 9.60 0.57 4.21
C ILE A 23 8.88 -0.64 4.82
N SER A 24 8.92 -0.74 6.16
CA SER A 24 8.27 -1.85 6.86
C SER A 24 6.78 -1.69 6.71
N TYR A 25 6.15 -2.58 5.95
CA TYR A 25 4.72 -2.60 5.75
C TYR A 25 4.07 -3.50 6.77
N VAL A 26 3.11 -2.96 7.52
CA VAL A 26 2.28 -3.77 8.41
C VAL A 26 0.92 -4.01 7.76
N PRO A 27 0.39 -5.25 7.77
CA PRO A 27 -0.97 -5.50 7.33
C PRO A 27 -1.95 -4.65 8.13
N TYR A 28 -2.78 -3.91 7.42
CA TYR A 28 -3.92 -3.18 7.95
C TYR A 28 -5.21 -3.97 7.73
N GLU A 29 -5.29 -4.67 6.60
CA GLU A 29 -6.30 -5.68 6.26
C GLU A 29 -5.61 -6.78 5.41
N SER A 30 -6.03 -8.04 5.53
CA SER A 30 -5.27 -9.19 4.99
C SER A 30 -6.08 -10.35 4.43
N PHE A 31 -7.38 -10.13 4.17
CA PHE A 31 -8.26 -11.08 3.54
C PHE A 31 -8.15 -11.01 2.01
N GLY A 32 -8.36 -12.16 1.34
CA GLY A 32 -8.25 -12.22 -0.12
C GLY A 32 -6.80 -12.20 -0.61
N ASN A 33 -6.63 -11.98 -1.92
CA ASN A 33 -5.31 -11.88 -2.55
C ASN A 33 -4.74 -10.46 -2.46
N THR A 34 -5.56 -9.46 -2.20
CA THR A 34 -5.16 -8.06 -2.03
C THR A 34 -5.11 -7.74 -0.55
N LYS A 35 -4.07 -7.05 -0.09
CA LYS A 35 -3.92 -6.64 1.31
C LYS A 35 -3.82 -5.13 1.38
N LEU A 36 -4.57 -4.50 2.27
CA LEU A 36 -4.29 -3.12 2.66
C LEU A 36 -3.11 -3.12 3.62
N VAL A 37 -2.02 -2.43 3.27
CA VAL A 37 -0.84 -2.30 4.13
C VAL A 37 -0.50 -0.84 4.33
N LYS A 38 0.18 -0.54 5.43
CA LYS A 38 0.67 0.82 5.70
C LYS A 38 2.14 0.83 6.05
N ASP A 39 2.79 1.95 5.78
CA ASP A 39 4.17 2.17 6.23
C ASP A 39 4.26 2.80 7.62
N ALA A 40 5.49 3.05 8.07
CA ALA A 40 5.79 3.68 9.35
C ALA A 40 5.28 5.13 9.48
N THR A 41 4.88 5.75 8.37
CA THR A 41 4.27 7.10 8.32
C THR A 41 2.76 7.05 8.08
N ASP A 42 2.17 5.86 8.23
CA ASP A 42 0.75 5.57 7.99
C ASP A 42 0.26 5.80 6.55
N LEU A 43 1.16 5.95 5.56
CA LEU A 43 0.76 5.99 4.16
C LEU A 43 0.24 4.61 3.73
N LEU A 44 -0.81 4.61 2.91
CA LEU A 44 -1.56 3.42 2.52
C LEU A 44 -1.12 2.88 1.16
N TYR A 45 -1.09 1.56 1.08
CA TYR A 45 -0.69 0.81 -0.11
C TYR A 45 -1.58 -0.43 -0.28
N ALA A 46 -1.81 -0.83 -1.53
CA ALA A 46 -2.41 -2.09 -1.89
C ALA A 46 -1.32 -3.11 -2.24
N GLN A 47 -1.32 -4.28 -1.62
CA GLN A 47 -0.39 -5.36 -1.92
C GLN A 47 -1.14 -6.55 -2.51
N VAL A 48 -0.93 -6.81 -3.81
CA VAL A 48 -1.48 -8.00 -4.48
C VAL A 48 -0.51 -9.18 -4.31
N GLY A 49 -0.97 -10.23 -3.63
CA GLY A 49 -0.19 -11.40 -3.29
C GLY A 49 1.03 -11.05 -2.44
N ASN A 50 2.21 -11.26 -3.02
CA ASN A 50 3.52 -10.93 -2.44
C ASN A 50 4.29 -9.90 -3.29
N ASN A 51 3.60 -9.22 -4.21
CA ASN A 51 4.22 -8.18 -5.04
C ASN A 51 4.61 -6.97 -4.19
N ALA A 52 5.38 -6.06 -4.79
CA ALA A 52 5.65 -4.76 -4.19
C ALA A 52 4.33 -4.00 -3.95
N PRO A 53 4.11 -3.41 -2.76
CA PRO A 53 2.91 -2.61 -2.50
C PRO A 53 2.82 -1.39 -3.43
N ILE A 54 1.62 -1.11 -3.92
CA ILE A 54 1.32 0.02 -4.81
C ILE A 54 0.65 1.10 -3.96
N SER A 55 1.14 2.34 -4.03
CA SER A 55 0.56 3.47 -3.32
C SER A 55 -0.89 3.70 -3.70
N ILE A 56 -1.76 3.89 -2.72
CA ILE A 56 -3.14 4.33 -2.96
C ILE A 56 -3.13 5.87 -3.08
N LYS A 57 -3.66 6.41 -4.18
CA LYS A 57 -3.59 7.85 -4.48
C LYS A 57 -4.95 8.45 -4.76
N TYR A 58 -5.20 9.62 -4.18
CA TYR A 58 -6.37 10.44 -4.46
C TYR A 58 -5.93 11.73 -5.13
N GLN A 59 -6.40 11.96 -6.36
CA GLN A 59 -5.99 13.10 -7.18
C GLN A 59 -4.45 13.22 -7.29
N GLY A 60 -3.77 12.10 -7.55
CA GLY A 60 -2.32 12.02 -7.68
C GLY A 60 -1.52 12.07 -6.38
N ASN A 61 -2.15 12.35 -5.23
CA ASN A 61 -1.49 12.40 -3.92
C ASN A 61 -1.71 11.11 -3.14
N GLN A 62 -0.64 10.55 -2.57
CA GLN A 62 -0.76 9.36 -1.73
C GLN A 62 -1.52 9.66 -0.44
N ILE A 63 -2.42 8.76 -0.08
CA ILE A 63 -3.24 8.89 1.13
C ILE A 63 -2.63 8.13 2.32
N SER A 64 -2.96 8.58 3.53
CA SER A 64 -2.68 7.92 4.80
C SER A 64 -3.98 7.57 5.52
N THR A 65 -3.88 6.86 6.65
CA THR A 65 -5.03 6.59 7.52
C THR A 65 -5.71 7.87 8.07
N ALA A 66 -5.09 9.04 7.91
CA ALA A 66 -5.58 10.32 8.41
C ALA A 66 -5.93 11.32 7.29
N SER A 67 -5.88 10.93 6.01
CA SER A 67 -6.12 11.86 4.90
C SER A 67 -7.51 12.49 4.86
N PHE A 68 -8.52 11.79 5.38
CA PHE A 68 -9.91 12.27 5.36
C PHE A 68 -10.52 12.14 6.74
N ALA A 69 -10.78 13.29 7.38
CA ALA A 69 -11.37 13.34 8.71
C ALA A 69 -12.72 12.61 8.74
N GLY A 70 -12.90 11.74 9.73
CA GLY A 70 -14.13 10.96 9.93
C GLY A 70 -14.27 9.72 9.04
N TRP A 71 -13.36 9.52 8.08
CA TRP A 71 -13.36 8.39 7.18
C TRP A 71 -12.21 7.43 7.48
N GLN A 72 -12.51 6.14 7.48
CA GLN A 72 -11.55 5.07 7.70
C GLN A 72 -11.47 4.21 6.45
N THR A 73 -10.25 3.98 5.97
CA THR A 73 -10.00 2.95 4.96
C THR A 73 -10.11 1.58 5.62
N ILE A 74 -10.92 0.67 5.08
CA ILE A 74 -11.20 -0.62 5.70
C ILE A 74 -10.50 -1.76 4.97
N ALA A 75 -10.59 -1.76 3.65
CA ALA A 75 -10.04 -2.81 2.80
C ALA A 75 -9.69 -2.24 1.43
N VAL A 76 -8.84 -2.97 0.70
CA VAL A 76 -8.55 -2.69 -0.71
C VAL A 76 -8.61 -3.99 -1.50
N GLU A 77 -9.24 -3.96 -2.67
CA GLU A 77 -9.33 -5.09 -3.57
C GLU A 77 -8.93 -4.71 -4.98
N ASN A 78 -8.24 -5.62 -5.69
CA ASN A 78 -8.00 -5.46 -7.11
C ASN A 78 -9.10 -6.16 -7.92
N VAL A 79 -9.90 -5.38 -8.64
CA VAL A 79 -10.97 -5.88 -9.51
C VAL A 79 -10.62 -5.50 -10.94
N ASN A 80 -10.29 -6.51 -11.76
CA ASN A 80 -9.94 -6.35 -13.18
C ASN A 80 -8.80 -5.34 -13.41
N GLY A 81 -7.78 -5.32 -12.54
CA GLY A 81 -6.65 -4.41 -12.65
C GLY A 81 -6.87 -3.04 -12.01
N GLN A 82 -8.10 -2.71 -11.59
CA GLN A 82 -8.40 -1.48 -10.86
C GLN A 82 -8.43 -1.75 -9.35
N ASN A 83 -7.70 -0.95 -8.57
CA ASN A 83 -7.85 -1.02 -7.11
C ASN A 83 -9.14 -0.30 -6.68
N GLN A 84 -9.89 -0.96 -5.81
CA GLN A 84 -11.09 -0.45 -5.16
C GLN A 84 -10.85 -0.37 -3.68
N VAL A 85 -11.20 0.75 -3.08
CA VAL A 85 -11.01 0.99 -1.65
C VAL A 85 -12.37 1.07 -0.97
N LEU A 86 -12.56 0.26 0.06
CA LEU A 86 -13.71 0.35 0.93
C LEU A 86 -13.43 1.36 2.04
N TRP A 87 -14.28 2.38 2.12
CA TRP A 87 -14.23 3.39 3.18
C TRP A 87 -15.45 3.28 4.07
N LYS A 88 -15.26 3.57 5.36
CA LYS A 88 -16.35 3.68 6.34
C LYS A 88 -16.28 5.02 7.05
N ASN A 89 -17.40 5.72 7.11
CA ASN A 89 -17.55 6.90 7.94
C ASN A 89 -17.82 6.48 9.39
N ALA A 90 -16.95 6.90 10.30
CA ALA A 90 -17.01 6.50 11.70
C ALA A 90 -18.20 7.10 12.45
N SER A 91 -18.72 8.27 12.03
CA SER A 91 -19.83 8.95 12.71
C SER A 91 -21.19 8.53 12.16
N THR A 92 -21.31 8.31 10.85
CA THR A 92 -22.59 7.95 10.20
C THR A 92 -22.77 6.46 9.99
N ASN A 93 -21.72 5.64 10.17
CA ASN A 93 -21.66 4.23 9.77
C ASN A 93 -21.91 3.99 8.27
N GLU A 94 -21.87 5.02 7.44
CA GLU A 94 -21.94 4.90 5.99
C GLU A 94 -20.68 4.22 5.44
N ALA A 95 -20.83 3.42 4.38
CA ALA A 95 -19.72 2.81 3.67
C ALA A 95 -19.80 3.12 2.18
N ILE A 96 -18.66 3.45 1.58
CA ILE A 96 -18.54 3.75 0.15
C ILE A 96 -17.38 2.97 -0.46
N VAL A 97 -17.52 2.62 -1.74
CA VAL A 97 -16.43 2.06 -2.54
C VAL A 97 -15.94 3.13 -3.50
N TRP A 98 -14.64 3.35 -3.52
CA TRP A 98 -13.98 4.28 -4.43
C TRP A 98 -12.98 3.53 -5.31
N ASN A 99 -13.06 3.73 -6.62
CA ASN A 99 -12.06 3.25 -7.57
C ASN A 99 -10.90 4.23 -7.58
N THR A 100 -9.68 3.75 -7.35
CA THR A 100 -8.48 4.61 -7.38
C THR A 100 -8.27 5.25 -8.75
N ASP A 101 -7.44 6.29 -8.81
CA ASP A 101 -6.98 6.86 -10.09
C ASP A 101 -6.08 5.90 -10.89
#